data_AF-A0A9P8PGJ1-F1
#
_entry.id   AF-A0A9P8PGJ1-F1
#
_cell.length_a   1.000
_cell.length_b   1.000
_cell.length_c   1.000
_cell.angle_alpha   90.00
_cell.angle_beta   90.00
_cell.angle_gamma   90.00
#
_symmetry.space_group_name_H-M   'P 1'
#
loop_
_entity.id
_entity.type
_entity.pdbx_description
1 polymer ?
#
loop_
_entity_poly.entity_id
_entity_poly.type
_entity_poly.pdbx_seq_one_letter_code
_entity_poly.pdbx_strand_id
1 'polypeptide(L)'
;MSNIEVFDLRNPRDPDSVNEGAQEVADFMVVATGKSAKHLQKATLELNLFVKHQLKSLTSNEGLLSTAQLAKFRRRLLKRGKKGPSYAMNDYGAAANTWVMVDCKDDNIAVHLLTEERRDDLDLESLWAQDKSKYENRKTRVDDDNIFSGFRFMHTMRRPVSAGGILTQLAGFRSYSQVGFDQLKRLHLENPKACPLDKVQNHLLTKQAQGTLVTSREIAELVELILQSAEFHDGLTSETEVFSRRTNTILHILSTFNPILTEKDITELLPTLVIAGSQADNENFVKLNSKEPKPNPELRYSVQVNHLYRLYESIFKNRKFAPFLTQMDLIFLTIFANRNNWVYMKKVVDSALARQDFVPVEAALNFLSISGTPAQCLEFIDAYLPYLRLSPSFHESEHKSQIDSVTTKATSL
;
A
#
# COMPACT_ATOMS: atom_id res chain seq x y z
N MET A 1 -1.45 42.30 16.08
CA MET A 1 -1.52 41.31 17.18
C MET A 1 -2.26 41.88 18.37
N SER A 2 -2.78 41.03 19.24
CA SER A 2 -3.46 41.37 20.50
C SER A 2 -2.89 40.50 21.63
N ASN A 3 -3.01 40.97 22.88
CA ASN A 3 -2.52 40.28 24.07
C ASN A 3 -1.06 39.79 23.93
N ILE A 4 -0.10 40.72 23.94
CA ILE A 4 1.32 40.40 23.83
C ILE A 4 1.89 40.28 25.24
N GLU A 5 2.35 39.09 25.60
CA GLU A 5 3.06 38.83 26.86
C GLU A 5 4.53 38.54 26.57
N VAL A 6 5.41 39.06 27.43
CA VAL A 6 6.87 38.87 27.33
C VAL A 6 7.35 38.25 28.63
N PHE A 7 8.01 37.12 28.52
CA PHE A 7 8.61 36.38 29.63
C PHE A 7 10.12 36.56 29.58
N ASP A 8 10.69 37.08 30.68
CA ASP A 8 12.14 37.21 30.86
C ASP A 8 12.68 35.93 31.51
N LEU A 9 13.55 35.22 30.78
CA LEU A 9 14.08 33.92 31.18
C LEU A 9 15.49 34.03 31.79
N ARG A 10 16.13 35.21 31.75
CA ARG A 10 17.55 35.39 32.08
C ARG A 10 17.89 35.24 33.57
N ASN A 11 16.93 35.38 34.47
CA ASN A 11 17.14 35.27 35.92
C ASN A 11 15.90 34.66 36.61
N PRO A 12 15.94 33.39 37.06
CA PRO A 12 14.86 32.83 37.85
C PRO A 12 14.89 33.48 39.24
N ARG A 13 13.78 34.08 39.67
CA ARG A 13 13.65 34.68 41.00
C ARG A 13 13.65 33.64 42.13
N ASP A 14 13.30 32.40 41.82
CA ASP A 14 13.22 31.29 42.76
C ASP A 14 14.16 30.15 42.33
N PRO A 15 15.06 29.66 43.21
CA PRO A 15 15.92 28.52 42.90
C PRO A 15 15.14 27.22 42.68
N ASP A 16 13.91 27.12 43.21
CA ASP A 16 13.03 25.96 43.07
C ASP A 16 12.04 26.08 41.89
N SER A 17 11.90 27.25 41.26
CA SER A 17 11.08 27.44 40.05
C SER A 17 11.90 27.02 38.83
N VAL A 18 12.17 25.73 38.72
CA VAL A 18 13.03 25.22 37.65
C VAL A 18 12.24 25.23 36.33
N ASN A 19 12.38 26.31 35.55
CA ASN A 19 12.05 26.33 34.13
C ASN A 19 13.12 25.51 33.37
N GLU A 20 13.25 24.22 33.70
CA GLU A 20 14.28 23.32 33.14
C GLU A 20 14.23 23.35 31.61
N GLY A 21 15.34 23.77 30.97
CA GLY A 21 15.49 23.84 29.53
C GLY A 21 14.98 25.12 28.86
N ALA A 22 14.17 25.96 29.52
CA ALA A 22 13.63 27.20 28.92
C ALA A 22 14.75 28.20 28.56
N GLN A 23 15.75 28.30 29.43
CA GLN A 23 16.88 29.21 29.32
C GLN A 23 17.85 28.83 28.20
N GLU A 24 17.87 27.56 27.81
CA GLU A 24 18.70 27.09 26.69
C GLU A 24 18.06 27.45 25.34
N VAL A 25 16.75 27.74 25.31
CA VAL A 25 16.00 28.04 24.09
C VAL A 25 16.03 29.54 23.76
N ALA A 26 15.84 30.42 24.75
CA ALA A 26 15.81 31.87 24.54
C ALA A 26 16.02 32.65 25.85
N ASP A 27 16.52 33.89 25.74
CA ASP A 27 16.59 34.87 26.82
C ASP A 27 15.22 35.52 27.07
N PHE A 28 14.45 35.72 25.98
CA PHE A 28 13.09 36.24 26.05
C PHE A 28 12.12 35.40 25.23
N MET A 29 10.98 35.09 25.83
CA MET A 29 9.86 34.44 25.15
C MET A 29 8.71 35.42 25.00
N VAL A 30 8.28 35.65 23.75
CA VAL A 30 7.15 36.53 23.45
C VAL A 30 5.98 35.68 22.99
N VAL A 31 4.83 35.81 23.65
CA VAL A 31 3.59 35.11 23.26
C VAL A 31 2.53 36.13 22.87
N ALA A 32 2.06 36.06 21.62
CA ALA A 32 1.07 37.00 21.10
C ALA A 32 -0.10 36.28 20.43
N THR A 33 -1.30 36.87 20.56
CA THR A 33 -2.51 36.34 19.94
C THR A 33 -2.81 37.04 18.62
N GLY A 34 -3.13 36.24 17.60
CA GLY A 34 -3.64 36.69 16.32
C GLY A 34 -5.11 36.32 16.12
N LYS A 35 -5.84 37.19 15.42
CA LYS A 35 -7.27 37.01 15.08
C LYS A 35 -7.58 35.76 14.23
N SER A 36 -6.63 35.30 13.41
CA SER A 36 -6.83 34.15 12.51
C SER A 36 -5.51 33.63 11.96
N ALA A 37 -5.49 32.41 11.42
CA ALA A 37 -4.31 31.81 10.79
C ALA A 37 -3.71 32.67 9.65
N LYS A 38 -4.57 33.36 8.87
CA LYS A 38 -4.11 34.29 7.83
C LYS A 38 -3.44 35.54 8.42
N HIS A 39 -3.95 36.03 9.55
CA HIS A 39 -3.36 37.17 10.25
C HIS A 39 -2.01 36.78 10.85
N LEU A 40 -1.88 35.57 11.41
CA LEU A 40 -0.60 35.04 11.89
C LEU A 40 0.43 34.99 10.76
N GLN A 41 0.07 34.38 9.62
CA GLN A 41 0.95 34.35 8.45
C GLN A 41 1.42 35.73 8.00
N LYS A 42 0.51 36.71 7.90
CA LYS A 42 0.88 38.07 7.48
C LYS A 42 1.82 38.73 8.50
N ALA A 43 1.51 38.63 9.78
CA ALA A 43 2.30 39.22 10.84
C ALA A 43 3.69 38.58 10.95
N THR A 44 3.81 37.26 10.80
CA THR A 44 5.10 36.57 10.73
C THR A 44 5.95 37.09 9.56
N LEU A 45 5.35 37.24 8.38
CA LEU A 45 6.07 37.76 7.22
C LEU A 45 6.53 39.20 7.43
N GLU A 46 5.69 40.06 8.03
CA GLU A 46 6.06 41.43 8.37
C GLU A 46 7.19 41.49 9.41
N LEU A 47 7.14 40.63 10.44
CA LEU A 47 8.19 40.51 11.44
C LEU A 47 9.51 40.07 10.81
N ASN A 48 9.49 39.05 9.96
CA ASN A 48 10.69 38.57 9.27
C ASN A 48 11.29 39.62 8.35
N LEU A 49 10.45 40.40 7.65
CA LEU A 49 10.90 41.51 6.83
C LEU A 49 11.54 42.62 7.68
N PHE A 50 10.93 42.94 8.82
CA PHE A 50 11.47 43.92 9.76
C PHE A 50 12.85 43.48 10.28
N VAL A 51 12.96 42.26 10.81
CA VAL A 51 14.24 41.72 11.32
C VAL A 51 15.29 41.69 10.21
N LYS A 52 14.93 41.25 8.99
CA LYS A 52 15.85 41.21 7.86
C LYS A 52 16.36 42.57 7.40
N HIS A 53 15.48 43.56 7.33
CA HIS A 53 15.84 44.87 6.76
C HIS A 53 16.39 45.85 7.80
N GLN A 54 15.86 45.83 9.03
CA GLN A 54 16.24 46.77 10.08
C GLN A 54 17.34 46.21 10.97
N LEU A 55 17.24 44.94 11.38
CA LEU A 55 18.22 44.30 12.26
C LEU A 55 19.31 43.53 11.49
N LYS A 56 19.18 43.43 10.16
CA LYS A 56 20.12 42.74 9.26
C LYS A 56 20.38 41.28 9.64
N SER A 57 19.41 40.64 10.29
CA SER A 57 19.46 39.26 10.73
C SER A 57 18.49 38.36 9.94
N LEU A 58 18.70 37.05 9.96
CA LEU A 58 17.83 36.07 9.33
C LEU A 58 17.09 35.26 10.40
N THR A 59 15.76 35.36 10.39
CA THR A 59 14.91 34.58 11.29
C THR A 59 14.72 33.14 10.81
N SER A 60 14.50 32.23 11.76
CA SER A 60 14.00 30.88 11.49
C SER A 60 12.52 30.81 11.88
N ASN A 61 11.70 30.11 11.09
CA ASN A 61 10.26 30.01 11.36
C ASN A 61 9.82 28.55 11.40
N GLU A 62 9.03 28.21 12.40
CA GLU A 62 8.33 26.93 12.52
C GLU A 62 6.82 27.14 12.49
N GLY A 63 6.08 26.14 12.02
CA GLY A 63 4.62 26.19 11.93
C GLY A 63 4.06 27.04 10.79
N LEU A 64 4.91 27.76 10.02
CA LEU A 64 4.49 28.54 8.86
C LEU A 64 4.54 27.72 7.57
N LEU A 65 3.38 27.44 6.98
CA LEU A 65 3.27 26.83 5.66
C LEU A 65 3.28 27.89 4.55
N SER A 66 4.19 27.72 3.58
CA SER A 66 4.25 28.57 2.39
C SER A 66 3.02 28.40 1.49
N THR A 67 2.69 29.42 0.71
CA THR A 67 1.61 29.39 -0.28
C THR A 67 1.82 28.28 -1.31
N ALA A 68 3.07 27.98 -1.69
CA ALA A 68 3.43 26.89 -2.58
C ALA A 68 3.17 25.51 -1.96
N GLN A 69 3.54 25.32 -0.69
CA GLN A 69 3.23 24.09 0.06
C GLN A 69 1.72 23.91 0.21
N LEU A 70 0.99 24.96 0.59
CA LEU A 70 -0.48 24.95 0.68
C LEU A 70 -1.12 24.63 -0.68
N ALA A 71 -0.62 25.18 -1.78
CA ALA A 71 -1.09 24.86 -3.13
C ALA A 71 -0.82 23.40 -3.50
N LYS A 72 0.35 22.85 -3.12
CA LYS A 72 0.69 21.43 -3.30
C LYS A 72 -0.22 20.52 -2.48
N PHE A 73 -0.49 20.88 -1.22
CA PHE A 73 -1.47 20.19 -0.37
C PHE A 73 -2.87 20.26 -0.98
N ARG A 74 -3.33 21.43 -1.40
CA ARG A 74 -4.63 21.61 -2.06
C ARG A 74 -4.75 20.80 -3.36
N ARG A 75 -3.70 20.74 -4.19
CA ARG A 75 -3.69 19.88 -5.40
C ARG A 75 -3.79 18.40 -5.06
N ARG A 76 -3.07 17.94 -4.01
CA ARG A 76 -3.15 16.56 -3.51
C ARG A 76 -4.54 16.27 -2.93
N LEU A 77 -5.11 17.20 -2.17
CA LEU A 77 -6.46 17.14 -1.63
C LEU A 77 -7.51 17.11 -2.73
N LEU A 78 -7.42 17.95 -3.77
CA LEU A 78 -8.35 17.93 -4.90
C LEU A 78 -8.26 16.65 -5.73
N LYS A 79 -7.06 16.07 -5.88
CA LYS A 79 -6.88 14.74 -6.48
C LYS A 79 -7.53 13.64 -5.63
N ARG A 80 -7.51 13.76 -4.30
CA ARG A 80 -8.15 12.83 -3.35
C ARG A 80 -9.66 13.06 -3.21
N GLY A 81 -10.12 14.31 -3.25
CA GLY A 81 -11.51 14.74 -3.06
C GLY A 81 -12.45 14.39 -4.22
N LYS A 82 -11.91 13.95 -5.37
CA LYS A 82 -12.70 13.33 -6.43
C LYS A 82 -13.15 11.88 -6.12
N LYS A 83 -12.77 11.29 -4.97
CA LYS A 83 -12.98 9.86 -4.66
C LYS A 83 -13.70 9.52 -3.33
N GLY A 84 -14.30 10.46 -2.58
CA GLY A 84 -15.09 10.07 -1.39
C GLY A 84 -15.47 11.21 -0.42
N PRO A 85 -16.35 10.95 0.57
CA PRO A 85 -17.13 11.98 1.24
C PRO A 85 -16.35 12.73 2.34
N SER A 86 -16.78 13.97 2.57
CA SER A 86 -16.08 15.02 3.32
C SER A 86 -15.77 14.76 4.80
N TYR A 87 -16.15 13.62 5.39
CA TYR A 87 -15.95 13.32 6.82
C TYR A 87 -14.50 12.87 7.16
N ALA A 88 -13.68 12.52 6.17
CA ALA A 88 -12.25 12.21 6.34
C ALA A 88 -11.36 13.47 6.36
N MET A 89 -11.95 14.67 6.51
CA MET A 89 -11.28 15.97 6.55
C MET A 89 -11.15 16.51 7.98
N ASN A 90 -11.12 15.64 8.99
CA ASN A 90 -10.82 16.06 10.35
C ASN A 90 -9.31 16.34 10.46
N ASP A 91 -8.96 17.62 10.59
CA ASP A 91 -7.64 18.06 11.04
C ASP A 91 -7.37 17.41 12.40
N TYR A 92 -6.61 16.32 12.42
CA TYR A 92 -6.06 15.77 13.65
C TYR A 92 -5.05 16.78 14.23
N GLY A 93 -5.53 17.64 15.13
CA GLY A 93 -4.73 18.24 16.20
C GLY A 93 -4.07 19.61 15.95
N ALA A 94 -3.99 20.11 14.71
CA ALA A 94 -3.62 21.51 14.45
C ALA A 94 -3.98 21.95 13.02
N ALA A 95 -4.89 22.92 12.89
CA ALA A 95 -5.14 23.55 11.60
C ALA A 95 -3.88 24.32 11.12
N ALA A 96 -3.65 24.34 9.81
CA ALA A 96 -2.49 25.00 9.23
C ALA A 96 -2.35 26.47 9.68
N ASN A 97 -1.16 26.87 10.12
CA ASN A 97 -0.81 28.22 10.56
C ASN A 97 -1.59 28.74 11.79
N THR A 98 -2.10 27.89 12.69
CA THR A 98 -2.71 28.34 13.96
C THR A 98 -1.71 28.58 15.09
N TRP A 99 -0.49 28.08 14.91
CA TRP A 99 0.67 28.33 15.76
C TRP A 99 1.90 28.54 14.86
N VAL A 100 2.60 29.63 15.07
CA VAL A 100 3.83 29.97 14.37
C VAL A 100 4.87 30.40 15.39
N MET A 101 6.06 29.81 15.35
CA MET A 101 7.20 30.22 16.18
C MET A 101 8.23 30.90 15.28
N VAL A 102 8.72 32.06 15.69
CA VAL A 102 9.78 32.81 15.02
C VAL A 102 10.96 32.92 15.97
N ASP A 103 12.07 32.27 15.60
CA ASP A 103 13.34 32.40 16.28
C ASP A 103 14.15 33.52 15.62
N CYS A 104 14.46 34.56 16.40
CA CYS A 104 15.19 35.73 15.94
C CYS A 104 16.71 35.55 15.96
N LYS A 105 17.22 34.41 16.48
CA LYS A 105 18.63 33.98 16.54
C LYS A 105 19.62 34.93 17.22
N ASP A 106 19.80 36.13 16.69
CA ASP A 106 20.91 37.02 17.08
C ASP A 106 20.69 37.67 18.46
N ASP A 107 19.44 37.77 18.92
CA ASP A 107 19.07 38.39 20.21
C ASP A 107 18.57 37.37 21.26
N ASN A 108 18.63 36.06 20.98
CA ASN A 108 18.02 35.01 21.80
C ASN A 108 16.53 35.29 22.14
N ILE A 109 15.77 35.81 21.17
CA ILE A 109 14.33 36.08 21.33
C ILE A 109 13.53 35.09 20.49
N ALA A 110 12.63 34.37 21.15
CA ALA A 110 11.65 33.50 20.50
C ALA A 110 10.25 34.12 20.58
N VAL A 111 9.56 34.17 19.43
CA VAL A 111 8.23 34.77 19.31
C VAL A 111 7.22 33.72 18.89
N HIS A 112 6.28 33.38 19.78
CA HIS A 112 5.12 32.56 19.50
C HIS A 112 3.91 33.40 19.12
N LEU A 113 3.38 33.13 17.93
CA LEU A 113 2.17 33.75 17.40
C LEU A 113 1.09 32.67 17.31
N LEU A 114 0.02 32.80 18.11
CA LEU A 114 -1.03 31.78 18.25
C LEU A 114 -2.41 32.37 17.94
N THR A 115 -3.36 31.55 17.49
CA THR A 115 -4.77 31.91 17.56
C THR A 115 -5.26 31.81 18.99
N GLU A 116 -6.32 32.53 19.34
CA GLU A 116 -6.90 32.53 20.69
C GLU A 116 -7.21 31.12 21.19
N GLU A 117 -7.95 30.34 20.39
CA GLU A 117 -8.24 28.93 20.68
C GLU A 117 -6.98 28.09 20.91
N ARG A 118 -5.93 28.31 20.10
CA ARG A 118 -4.71 27.50 20.19
C ARG A 118 -3.83 27.90 21.37
N ARG A 119 -3.88 29.17 21.77
CA ARG A 119 -3.19 29.68 22.96
C ARG A 119 -3.82 29.12 24.23
N ASP A 120 -5.15 29.02 24.27
CA ASP A 120 -5.87 28.38 25.36
C ASP A 120 -5.61 26.88 25.43
N ASP A 121 -5.52 26.19 24.28
CA ASP A 121 -5.23 24.75 24.23
C ASP A 121 -3.80 24.40 24.69
N LEU A 122 -2.80 25.21 24.31
CA LEU A 122 -1.39 24.93 24.60
C LEU A 122 -0.91 25.50 25.94
N ASP A 123 -1.53 26.59 26.40
CA ASP A 123 -1.23 27.28 27.66
C ASP A 123 0.28 27.47 27.90
N LEU A 124 1.01 27.94 26.88
CA LEU A 124 2.47 28.12 26.97
C LEU A 124 2.85 29.15 28.04
N GLU A 125 1.92 30.01 28.45
CA GLU A 125 2.14 31.03 29.47
C GLU A 125 2.38 30.41 30.85
N SER A 126 1.67 29.33 31.21
CA SER A 126 1.92 28.62 32.47
C SER A 126 3.27 27.90 32.51
N LEU A 127 3.79 27.53 31.34
CA LEU A 127 5.11 26.92 31.21
C LEU A 127 6.24 27.95 31.41
N TRP A 128 6.12 29.15 30.83
CA TRP A 128 7.20 30.15 30.83
C TRP A 128 7.10 31.18 31.96
N ALA A 129 5.94 31.31 32.62
CA ALA A 129 5.77 32.24 33.72
C ALA A 129 6.62 31.85 34.94
N GLN A 130 7.31 32.83 35.52
CA GLN A 130 7.97 32.66 36.81
C GLN A 130 6.94 32.45 37.94
N ASP A 131 5.82 33.16 37.86
CA ASP A 131 4.68 33.00 38.77
C ASP A 131 3.61 32.13 38.12
N LYS A 132 3.71 30.81 38.36
CA LYS A 132 2.78 29.81 37.80
C LYS A 132 1.36 29.96 38.34
N SER A 133 1.20 30.52 39.54
CA SER A 133 -0.11 30.69 40.19
C SER A 133 -1.06 31.62 39.42
N LYS A 134 -0.50 32.51 38.59
CA LYS A 134 -1.27 33.41 37.71
C LYS A 134 -1.95 32.69 36.55
N TYR A 135 -1.44 31.52 36.16
CA TYR A 135 -1.86 30.79 34.96
C TYR A 135 -2.42 29.39 35.28
N GLU A 136 -2.19 28.86 36.48
CA GLU A 136 -2.93 27.71 37.01
C GLU A 136 -4.42 28.06 37.11
N ASN A 137 -5.24 27.62 36.12
CA ASN A 137 -6.70 27.40 36.17
C ASN A 137 -7.43 27.57 34.81
N ARG A 138 -6.78 27.44 33.64
CA ARG A 138 -7.55 27.23 32.40
C ARG A 138 -7.93 25.75 32.29
N LYS A 139 -9.18 25.46 32.66
CA LYS A 139 -9.82 24.13 32.64
C LYS A 139 -9.31 23.31 31.45
N THR A 140 -8.67 22.17 31.72
CA THR A 140 -8.53 21.09 30.75
C THR A 140 -9.91 20.87 30.15
N ARG A 141 -10.07 21.05 28.84
CA ARG A 141 -11.24 20.54 28.15
C ARG A 141 -11.31 19.06 28.54
N VAL A 142 -12.38 18.67 29.23
CA VAL A 142 -12.71 17.26 29.35
C VAL A 142 -12.80 16.78 27.91
N ASP A 143 -11.86 15.94 27.49
CA ASP A 143 -12.01 15.21 26.25
C ASP A 143 -13.31 14.43 26.41
N ASP A 144 -14.37 14.95 25.80
CA ASP A 144 -15.62 14.24 25.65
C ASP A 144 -15.27 13.06 24.74
N ASP A 145 -14.90 11.94 25.36
CA ASP A 145 -14.59 10.65 24.76
C ASP A 145 -15.88 10.00 24.24
N ASN A 146 -16.67 10.81 23.54
CA ASN A 146 -17.82 10.41 22.78
C ASN A 146 -17.30 9.65 21.56
N ILE A 147 -17.06 8.36 21.75
CA ILE A 147 -16.92 7.30 20.72
C ILE A 147 -18.00 7.43 19.61
N PHE A 148 -19.10 8.15 19.88
CA PHE A 148 -20.23 8.38 18.98
C PHE A 148 -20.23 9.72 18.25
N SER A 149 -19.24 10.59 18.42
CA SER A 149 -19.14 11.89 17.73
C SER A 149 -19.05 11.76 16.19
N GLY A 150 -18.64 10.59 15.69
CA GLY A 150 -18.63 10.25 14.26
C GLY A 150 -19.90 9.56 13.74
N PHE A 151 -20.83 9.14 14.60
CA PHE A 151 -22.04 8.42 14.19
C PHE A 151 -23.22 9.40 14.03
N ARG A 152 -23.46 9.84 12.78
CA ARG A 152 -24.65 10.62 12.40
C ARG A 152 -25.90 9.75 12.46
N PHE A 153 -26.56 9.75 13.62
CA PHE A 153 -28.01 9.54 13.82
C PHE A 153 -28.43 9.80 15.29
N MET A 154 -27.47 9.77 16.23
CA MET A 154 -27.78 9.82 17.67
C MET A 154 -27.72 11.22 18.30
N HIS A 155 -26.96 12.17 17.73
CA HIS A 155 -26.84 13.54 18.28
C HIS A 155 -28.07 14.44 18.03
N THR A 156 -29.01 14.00 17.19
CA THR A 156 -30.28 14.71 16.96
C THR A 156 -31.49 14.05 17.63
N MET A 157 -31.36 12.89 18.27
CA MET A 157 -32.46 12.26 18.98
C MET A 157 -32.60 12.80 20.41
N ARG A 158 -33.26 13.96 20.55
CA ARG A 158 -33.79 14.44 21.84
C ARG A 158 -35.08 13.73 22.24
N ARG A 159 -35.12 12.40 22.20
CA ARG A 159 -36.21 11.63 22.80
C ARG A 159 -35.63 10.55 23.69
N PRO A 160 -36.10 10.43 24.95
CA PRO A 160 -35.69 9.35 25.83
C PRO A 160 -36.29 8.05 25.28
N VAL A 161 -35.51 7.31 24.50
CA VAL A 161 -35.87 5.96 24.09
C VAL A 161 -35.41 5.03 25.20
N SER A 162 -36.31 4.17 25.69
CA SER A 162 -36.00 3.25 26.78
C SER A 162 -34.83 2.34 26.40
N ALA A 163 -33.93 2.08 27.35
CA ALA A 163 -32.75 1.26 27.17
C ALA A 163 -33.06 -0.14 26.58
N GLY A 164 -34.28 -0.64 26.80
CA GLY A 164 -34.77 -1.90 26.25
C GLY A 164 -34.94 -1.91 24.72
N GLY A 165 -35.33 -0.78 24.11
CA GLY A 165 -35.48 -0.65 22.65
C GLY A 165 -34.15 -0.47 21.91
N ILE A 166 -33.15 0.11 22.59
CA ILE A 166 -31.79 0.26 22.08
C ILE A 166 -31.08 -1.10 22.02
N LEU A 167 -31.28 -1.96 23.03
CA LEU A 167 -30.70 -3.31 23.03
C LEU A 167 -31.31 -4.23 21.96
N THR A 168 -32.60 -4.13 21.65
CA THR A 168 -33.21 -4.89 20.55
C THR A 168 -32.80 -4.37 19.17
N GLN A 169 -32.57 -3.05 19.01
CA GLN A 169 -32.02 -2.50 17.78
C GLN A 169 -30.51 -2.79 17.61
N LEU A 170 -29.74 -2.83 18.70
CA LEU A 170 -28.34 -3.26 18.71
C LEU A 170 -28.19 -4.77 18.46
N ALA A 171 -29.14 -5.60 18.90
CA ALA A 171 -29.20 -7.01 18.52
C ALA A 171 -29.49 -7.21 17.02
N GLY A 172 -30.10 -6.21 16.36
CA GLY A 172 -30.28 -6.13 14.91
C GLY A 172 -29.03 -5.64 14.16
N PHE A 173 -28.10 -4.95 14.83
CA PHE A 173 -26.74 -4.72 14.35
C PHE A 173 -25.92 -6.00 14.54
N ARG A 174 -26.18 -7.01 13.71
CA ARG A 174 -25.15 -8.00 13.43
C ARG A 174 -23.97 -7.24 12.84
N SER A 175 -22.93 -7.09 13.65
CA SER A 175 -21.66 -6.56 13.19
C SER A 175 -21.26 -7.35 11.95
N TYR A 176 -21.16 -6.69 10.79
CA TYR A 176 -20.60 -7.30 9.57
C TYR A 176 -19.14 -7.79 9.78
N SER A 177 -18.58 -7.54 10.96
CA SER A 177 -17.30 -8.08 11.46
C SER A 177 -17.36 -9.53 11.99
N GLN A 178 -18.53 -10.18 12.08
CA GLN A 178 -18.61 -11.60 12.51
C GLN A 178 -18.59 -12.60 11.36
N VAL A 179 -18.81 -12.16 10.11
CA VAL A 179 -18.64 -13.02 8.94
C VAL A 179 -17.19 -12.86 8.50
N GLY A 180 -16.36 -13.87 8.78
CA GLY A 180 -14.96 -13.86 8.38
C GLY A 180 -14.80 -13.78 6.86
N PHE A 181 -13.68 -13.22 6.39
CA PHE A 181 -13.35 -13.13 4.96
C PHE A 181 -13.52 -14.47 4.23
N ASP A 182 -13.10 -15.58 4.85
CA ASP A 182 -13.29 -16.94 4.33
C ASP A 182 -14.75 -17.31 4.08
N GLN A 183 -15.65 -16.89 4.97
CA GLN A 183 -17.07 -17.16 4.84
C GLN A 183 -17.68 -16.33 3.71
N LEU A 184 -17.27 -15.07 3.55
CA LEU A 184 -17.68 -14.24 2.41
C LEU A 184 -17.16 -14.79 1.08
N LYS A 185 -15.90 -15.27 1.06
CA LYS A 185 -15.31 -15.95 -0.11
C LYS A 185 -16.14 -17.16 -0.53
N ARG A 186 -16.49 -18.05 0.42
CA ARG A 186 -17.34 -19.22 0.14
C ARG A 186 -18.72 -18.83 -0.37
N LEU A 187 -19.38 -17.88 0.30
CA LEU A 187 -20.70 -17.40 -0.12
C LEU A 187 -20.70 -16.78 -1.52
N HIS A 188 -19.62 -16.08 -1.90
CA HIS A 188 -19.45 -15.56 -3.24
C HIS A 188 -19.32 -16.70 -4.28
N LEU A 189 -18.49 -17.71 -4.00
CA LEU A 189 -18.31 -18.85 -4.89
C LEU A 189 -19.59 -19.68 -5.07
N GLU A 190 -20.40 -19.82 -4.00
CA GLU A 190 -21.68 -20.53 -4.05
C GLU A 190 -22.78 -19.71 -4.76
N ASN A 191 -22.87 -18.41 -4.50
CA ASN A 191 -23.88 -17.54 -5.10
C ASN A 191 -23.36 -16.11 -5.31
N PRO A 192 -22.74 -15.82 -6.48
CA PRO A 192 -22.18 -14.51 -6.79
C PRO A 192 -23.21 -13.37 -6.72
N LYS A 193 -24.48 -13.65 -7.07
CA LYS A 193 -25.55 -12.62 -7.03
C LYS A 193 -25.92 -12.22 -5.61
N ALA A 194 -25.89 -13.16 -4.66
CA ALA A 194 -26.20 -12.87 -3.26
C ALA A 194 -25.05 -12.13 -2.55
N CYS A 195 -23.81 -12.55 -2.83
CA CYS A 195 -22.59 -11.94 -2.29
C CYS A 195 -21.68 -11.48 -3.44
N PRO A 196 -21.91 -10.31 -4.05
CA PRO A 196 -21.07 -9.84 -5.15
C PRO A 196 -19.64 -9.54 -4.71
N LEU A 197 -18.71 -9.58 -5.67
CA LEU A 197 -17.28 -9.30 -5.47
C LEU A 197 -17.04 -8.00 -4.71
N ASP A 198 -17.82 -6.96 -5.01
CA ASP A 198 -17.77 -5.66 -4.33
C ASP A 198 -17.99 -5.79 -2.82
N LYS A 199 -18.88 -6.69 -2.37
CA LYS A 199 -19.10 -6.90 -0.93
C LYS A 199 -17.87 -7.51 -0.25
N VAL A 200 -17.22 -8.47 -0.92
CA VAL A 200 -16.00 -9.11 -0.40
C VAL A 200 -14.85 -8.09 -0.34
N GLN A 201 -14.69 -7.28 -1.38
CA GLN A 201 -13.69 -6.21 -1.39
C GLN A 201 -13.97 -5.14 -0.33
N ASN A 202 -15.24 -4.73 -0.18
CA ASN A 202 -15.66 -3.76 0.83
C ASN A 202 -15.42 -4.26 2.26
N HIS A 203 -15.47 -5.58 2.50
CA HIS A 203 -15.11 -6.14 3.81
C HIS A 203 -13.64 -5.86 4.14
N LEU A 204 -12.71 -6.11 3.21
CA LEU A 204 -11.28 -5.79 3.43
C LEU A 204 -11.03 -4.29 3.54
N LEU A 205 -11.73 -3.46 2.76
CA LEU A 205 -11.67 -2.01 2.89
C LEU A 205 -12.17 -1.53 4.25
N THR A 206 -13.24 -2.14 4.76
CA THR A 206 -13.79 -1.84 6.09
C THR A 206 -12.82 -2.27 7.19
N LYS A 207 -12.22 -3.46 7.05
CA LYS A 207 -11.17 -3.95 7.95
C LYS A 207 -9.99 -2.98 8.02
N GLN A 208 -9.53 -2.48 6.87
CA GLN A 208 -8.48 -1.47 6.80
C GLN A 208 -8.91 -0.13 7.42
N ALA A 209 -10.14 0.31 7.17
CA ALA A 209 -10.70 1.55 7.73
C ALA A 209 -10.85 1.49 9.26
N GLN A 210 -11.06 0.29 9.81
CA GLN A 210 -11.08 0.03 11.26
C GLN A 210 -9.68 -0.03 11.89
N GLY A 211 -8.61 0.23 11.12
CA GLY A 211 -7.23 0.21 11.61
C GLY A 211 -6.62 -1.19 11.70
N THR A 212 -7.30 -2.22 11.21
CA THR A 212 -6.74 -3.58 11.17
C THR A 212 -5.97 -3.77 9.86
N LEU A 213 -4.75 -4.31 9.96
CA LEU A 213 -3.93 -4.58 8.77
C LEU A 213 -4.57 -5.66 7.90
N VAL A 214 -4.68 -5.36 6.60
CA VAL A 214 -5.01 -6.36 5.57
C VAL A 214 -3.72 -7.09 5.22
N THR A 215 -3.74 -8.40 5.40
CA THR A 215 -2.56 -9.25 5.20
C THR A 215 -2.31 -9.52 3.72
N SER A 216 -1.06 -9.82 3.38
CA SER A 216 -0.65 -10.32 2.07
C SER A 216 -1.46 -11.54 1.62
N ARG A 217 -1.72 -12.47 2.54
CA ARG A 217 -2.58 -13.64 2.34
C ARG A 217 -4.00 -13.29 1.92
N GLU A 218 -4.66 -12.37 2.63
CA GLU A 218 -6.01 -11.94 2.28
C GLU A 218 -6.07 -11.26 0.91
N ILE A 219 -5.01 -10.53 0.54
CA ILE A 219 -4.87 -9.95 -0.80
C ILE A 219 -4.70 -11.07 -1.85
N ALA A 220 -3.85 -12.07 -1.58
CA ALA A 220 -3.67 -13.21 -2.46
C ALA A 220 -4.99 -13.97 -2.67
N GLU A 221 -5.74 -14.21 -1.59
CA GLU A 221 -7.03 -14.89 -1.62
C GLU A 221 -8.11 -14.07 -2.33
N LEU A 222 -8.09 -12.72 -2.23
CA LEU A 222 -8.97 -11.84 -3.01
C LEU A 222 -8.64 -11.89 -4.50
N VAL A 223 -7.35 -11.85 -4.87
CA VAL A 223 -6.93 -11.98 -6.27
C VAL A 223 -7.35 -13.33 -6.81
N GLU A 224 -7.14 -14.42 -6.06
CA GLU A 224 -7.59 -15.75 -6.44
C GLU A 224 -9.13 -15.81 -6.63
N LEU A 225 -9.90 -15.20 -5.73
CA LEU A 225 -11.36 -15.11 -5.86
C LEU A 225 -11.76 -14.39 -7.16
N ILE A 226 -11.08 -13.31 -7.51
CA ILE A 226 -11.32 -12.58 -8.77
C ILE A 226 -11.03 -13.45 -9.99
N LEU A 227 -9.98 -14.29 -9.94
CA LEU A 227 -9.66 -15.23 -11.00
C LEU A 227 -10.71 -16.34 -11.17
N GLN A 228 -11.40 -16.71 -10.10
CA GLN A 228 -12.39 -17.80 -10.08
C GLN A 228 -13.83 -17.31 -10.28
N SER A 229 -14.09 -16.02 -10.10
CA SER A 229 -15.43 -15.46 -10.06
C SER A 229 -16.05 -15.31 -11.44
N ALA A 230 -17.19 -15.97 -11.67
CA ALA A 230 -18.00 -15.78 -12.87
C ALA A 230 -18.51 -14.33 -13.05
N GLU A 231 -18.76 -13.60 -11.95
CA GLU A 231 -19.19 -12.20 -11.99
C GLU A 231 -18.10 -11.30 -12.61
N PHE A 232 -16.83 -11.62 -12.39
CA PHE A 232 -15.73 -10.85 -12.96
C PHE A 232 -15.69 -10.91 -14.49
N HIS A 233 -16.12 -12.04 -15.05
CA HIS A 233 -16.17 -12.29 -16.48
C HIS A 233 -17.46 -11.78 -17.14
N ASP A 234 -18.43 -11.31 -16.34
CA ASP A 234 -19.72 -10.87 -16.85
C ASP A 234 -19.61 -9.63 -17.75
N GLY A 235 -20.32 -9.65 -18.87
CA GLY A 235 -20.34 -8.59 -19.88
C GLY A 235 -19.07 -8.45 -20.74
N LEU A 236 -18.08 -9.32 -20.61
CA LEU A 236 -16.85 -9.29 -21.42
C LEU A 236 -16.96 -10.27 -22.59
N THR A 237 -16.69 -9.78 -23.80
CA THR A 237 -16.84 -10.58 -25.03
C THR A 237 -15.52 -11.09 -25.59
N SER A 238 -14.40 -10.44 -25.23
CA SER A 238 -13.06 -10.83 -25.69
C SER A 238 -12.14 -11.21 -24.52
N GLU A 239 -11.36 -12.28 -24.69
CA GLU A 239 -10.32 -12.70 -23.75
C GLU A 239 -9.26 -11.62 -23.50
N THR A 240 -9.06 -10.71 -24.47
CA THR A 240 -8.14 -9.58 -24.31
C THR A 240 -8.68 -8.52 -23.34
N GLU A 241 -10.00 -8.32 -23.33
CA GLU A 241 -10.68 -7.42 -22.38
C GLU A 241 -10.65 -8.00 -20.97
N VAL A 242 -10.90 -9.31 -20.83
CA VAL A 242 -10.77 -10.06 -19.57
C VAL A 242 -9.38 -9.87 -18.98
N PHE A 243 -8.35 -10.11 -19.79
CA PHE A 243 -6.95 -9.94 -19.38
C PHE A 243 -6.63 -8.50 -18.95
N SER A 244 -7.09 -7.50 -19.71
CA SER A 244 -6.84 -6.08 -19.42
C SER A 244 -7.55 -5.64 -18.15
N ARG A 245 -8.82 -6.04 -17.96
CA ARG A 245 -9.60 -5.77 -16.75
C ARG A 245 -8.94 -6.41 -15.54
N ARG A 246 -8.55 -7.69 -15.63
CA ARG A 246 -7.84 -8.41 -14.55
C ARG A 246 -6.59 -7.65 -14.12
N THR A 247 -5.73 -7.30 -15.07
CA THR A 247 -4.47 -6.60 -14.78
C THR A 247 -4.72 -5.27 -14.07
N ASN A 248 -5.68 -4.47 -14.56
CA ASN A 248 -6.02 -3.19 -13.96
C ASN A 248 -6.62 -3.33 -12.56
N THR A 249 -7.50 -4.30 -12.34
CA THR A 249 -8.11 -4.56 -11.02
C THR A 249 -7.06 -4.95 -9.99
N ILE A 250 -6.11 -5.81 -10.35
CA ILE A 250 -5.06 -6.25 -9.42
C ILE A 250 -4.12 -5.12 -9.06
N LEU A 251 -3.68 -4.33 -10.05
CA LEU A 251 -2.88 -3.13 -9.79
C LEU A 251 -3.65 -2.16 -8.88
N HIS A 252 -4.97 -2.04 -9.07
CA HIS A 252 -5.81 -1.23 -8.20
C HIS A 252 -5.83 -1.79 -6.76
N ILE A 253 -6.04 -3.08 -6.57
CA ILE A 253 -6.04 -3.74 -5.26
C ILE A 253 -4.71 -3.55 -4.53
N LEU A 254 -3.59 -3.85 -5.20
CA LEU A 254 -2.25 -3.67 -4.63
C LEU A 254 -1.98 -2.21 -4.24
N SER A 255 -2.39 -1.25 -5.09
CA SER A 255 -2.25 0.18 -4.79
C SER A 255 -3.14 0.65 -3.65
N THR A 256 -4.28 -0.02 -3.43
CA THR A 256 -5.29 0.37 -2.43
C THR A 256 -4.89 -0.12 -1.04
N PHE A 257 -4.52 -1.39 -0.94
CA PHE A 257 -4.14 -1.98 0.35
C PHE A 257 -2.69 -1.68 0.71
N ASN A 258 -1.82 -1.42 -0.27
CA ASN A 258 -0.40 -1.11 -0.11
C ASN A 258 0.27 -1.94 1.02
N PRO A 259 0.24 -3.28 0.91
CA PRO A 259 0.73 -4.15 1.97
C PRO A 259 2.22 -3.92 2.20
N ILE A 260 2.62 -3.89 3.48
CA ILE A 260 4.04 -3.98 3.84
C ILE A 260 4.43 -5.44 3.60
N LEU A 261 5.36 -5.67 2.68
CA LEU A 261 5.74 -7.02 2.26
C LEU A 261 6.99 -7.49 2.99
N THR A 262 6.83 -8.53 3.82
CA THR A 262 7.94 -9.36 4.26
C THR A 262 8.30 -10.40 3.19
N GLU A 263 9.41 -11.11 3.38
CA GLU A 263 9.78 -12.20 2.47
C GLU A 263 8.72 -13.32 2.41
N LYS A 264 8.14 -13.68 3.57
CA LYS A 264 7.07 -14.66 3.64
C LYS A 264 5.84 -14.19 2.84
N ASP A 265 5.50 -12.91 2.96
CA ASP A 265 4.40 -12.31 2.20
C ASP A 265 4.63 -12.38 0.69
N ILE A 266 5.89 -12.19 0.25
CA ILE A 266 6.27 -12.32 -1.16
C ILE A 266 6.08 -13.77 -1.63
N THR A 267 6.47 -14.77 -0.82
CA THR A 267 6.28 -16.18 -1.20
C THR A 267 4.80 -16.56 -1.34
N GLU A 268 3.91 -15.93 -0.57
CA GLU A 268 2.46 -16.17 -0.64
C GLU A 268 1.81 -15.42 -1.82
N LEU A 269 2.22 -14.17 -2.10
CA LEU A 269 1.61 -13.33 -3.13
C LEU A 269 2.13 -13.62 -4.54
N LEU A 270 3.42 -13.90 -4.68
CA LEU A 270 4.10 -13.91 -5.97
C LEU A 270 3.51 -14.92 -6.98
N PRO A 271 3.21 -16.19 -6.61
CA PRO A 271 2.59 -17.14 -7.53
C PRO A 271 1.27 -16.61 -8.09
N THR A 272 0.42 -16.09 -7.21
CA THR A 272 -0.92 -15.57 -7.57
C THR A 272 -0.82 -14.35 -8.49
N LEU A 273 0.10 -13.43 -8.21
CA LEU A 273 0.33 -12.25 -9.06
C LEU A 273 0.86 -12.61 -10.45
N VAL A 274 1.75 -13.60 -10.52
CA VAL A 274 2.31 -14.07 -11.80
C VAL A 274 1.23 -14.77 -12.64
N ILE A 275 0.45 -15.67 -12.04
CA ILE A 275 -0.68 -16.34 -12.70
C ILE A 275 -1.68 -15.30 -13.19
N ALA A 276 -2.02 -14.33 -12.34
CA ALA A 276 -3.00 -13.31 -12.71
C ALA A 276 -2.49 -12.33 -13.78
N GLY A 277 -1.16 -12.15 -13.89
CA GLY A 277 -0.51 -11.44 -14.97
C GLY A 277 -0.41 -12.22 -16.29
N SER A 278 -0.89 -13.47 -16.33
CA SER A 278 -0.89 -14.33 -17.53
C SER A 278 -2.31 -14.51 -18.09
N GLN A 279 -2.46 -15.32 -19.14
CA GLN A 279 -3.76 -15.78 -19.66
C GLN A 279 -4.00 -17.27 -19.34
N ALA A 280 -3.65 -17.72 -18.13
CA ALA A 280 -3.77 -19.12 -17.71
C ALA A 280 -5.21 -19.69 -17.74
N ASP A 281 -6.20 -18.81 -17.76
CA ASP A 281 -7.63 -19.08 -17.91
C ASP A 281 -8.09 -19.30 -19.36
N ASN A 282 -7.26 -18.92 -20.35
CA ASN A 282 -7.57 -19.10 -21.77
C ASN A 282 -7.63 -20.58 -22.14
N GLU A 283 -8.63 -20.97 -22.92
CA GLU A 283 -8.81 -22.37 -23.36
C GLU A 283 -7.62 -22.89 -24.18
N ASN A 284 -6.96 -22.00 -24.94
CA ASN A 284 -5.79 -22.30 -25.75
C ASN A 284 -4.47 -22.28 -24.95
N PHE A 285 -4.51 -21.93 -23.66
CA PHE A 285 -3.33 -21.98 -22.81
C PHE A 285 -2.86 -23.44 -22.63
N VAL A 286 -1.61 -23.68 -22.99
CA VAL A 286 -0.94 -24.97 -22.84
C VAL A 286 -0.48 -25.11 -21.39
N LYS A 287 -1.06 -26.07 -20.68
CA LYS A 287 -0.67 -26.46 -19.32
C LYS A 287 0.41 -27.55 -19.35
N LEU A 288 1.14 -27.75 -18.25
CA LEU A 288 2.23 -28.74 -18.15
C LEU A 288 1.83 -30.16 -18.60
N ASN A 289 0.58 -30.58 -18.35
CA ASN A 289 0.08 -31.92 -18.68
C ASN A 289 -0.56 -32.00 -20.07
N SER A 290 -0.46 -30.95 -20.89
CA SER A 290 -1.04 -30.94 -22.23
C SER A 290 -0.23 -31.85 -23.14
N LYS A 291 -0.89 -32.64 -23.98
CA LYS A 291 -0.22 -33.57 -24.91
C LYS A 291 -0.36 -33.16 -26.38
N GLU A 292 -1.29 -32.25 -26.67
CA GLU A 292 -1.64 -31.88 -28.03
C GLU A 292 -1.37 -30.39 -28.29
N PRO A 293 -0.94 -30.04 -29.53
CA PRO A 293 -0.84 -28.65 -29.95
C PRO A 293 -2.23 -28.02 -30.01
N LYS A 294 -2.41 -26.94 -29.27
CA LYS A 294 -3.60 -26.10 -29.40
C LYS A 294 -3.40 -25.11 -30.55
N PRO A 295 -4.47 -24.70 -31.26
CA PRO A 295 -4.38 -23.60 -32.21
C PRO A 295 -3.72 -22.42 -31.51
N ASN A 296 -2.88 -21.67 -32.22
CA ASN A 296 -1.98 -20.68 -31.63
C ASN A 296 -2.60 -19.27 -31.71
N PRO A 297 -3.48 -18.84 -30.78
CA PRO A 297 -3.78 -17.44 -30.64
C PRO A 297 -2.53 -16.73 -30.14
N GLU A 298 -2.36 -15.46 -30.49
CA GLU A 298 -1.30 -14.63 -29.92
C GLU A 298 -1.56 -14.39 -28.41
N LEU A 299 -1.27 -15.40 -27.57
CA LEU A 299 -1.41 -15.30 -26.12
C LEU A 299 -0.50 -14.21 -25.60
N ARG A 300 -1.01 -13.35 -24.71
CA ARG A 300 -0.31 -12.22 -24.11
C ARG A 300 -0.14 -12.46 -22.61
N TYR A 301 0.87 -11.82 -22.04
CA TYR A 301 1.00 -11.68 -20.59
C TYR A 301 1.43 -10.24 -20.28
N SER A 302 1.23 -9.83 -19.03
CA SER A 302 1.51 -8.47 -18.57
C SER A 302 3.01 -8.21 -18.56
N VAL A 303 3.44 -7.03 -19.00
CA VAL A 303 4.87 -6.64 -18.91
C VAL A 303 5.42 -6.78 -17.48
N GLN A 304 4.54 -6.68 -16.47
CA GLN A 304 4.89 -6.90 -15.07
C GLN A 304 5.39 -8.32 -14.78
N VAL A 305 4.99 -9.35 -15.53
CA VAL A 305 5.50 -10.73 -15.36
C VAL A 305 7.02 -10.76 -15.50
N ASN A 306 7.60 -9.99 -16.42
CA ASN A 306 9.05 -9.91 -16.57
C ASN A 306 9.71 -9.22 -15.37
N HIS A 307 9.05 -8.22 -14.78
CA HIS A 307 9.54 -7.56 -13.56
C HIS A 307 9.43 -8.49 -12.35
N LEU A 308 8.33 -9.24 -12.23
CA LEU A 308 8.13 -10.24 -11.19
C LEU A 308 9.16 -11.37 -11.29
N TYR A 309 9.52 -11.80 -12.51
CA TYR A 309 10.60 -12.76 -12.72
C TYR A 309 11.96 -12.23 -12.28
N ARG A 310 12.30 -10.97 -12.61
CA ARG A 310 13.55 -10.35 -12.13
C ARG A 310 13.57 -10.20 -10.60
N LEU A 311 12.44 -9.84 -10.01
CA LEU A 311 12.28 -9.76 -8.56
C LEU A 311 12.51 -11.13 -7.92
N TYR A 312 11.85 -12.16 -8.43
CA TYR A 312 12.02 -13.56 -8.05
C TYR A 312 13.51 -13.97 -8.06
N GLU A 313 14.18 -13.80 -9.19
CA GLU A 313 15.61 -14.08 -9.32
C GLU A 313 16.44 -13.29 -8.30
N SER A 314 16.18 -11.98 -8.15
CA SER A 314 16.98 -11.14 -7.24
C SER A 314 16.87 -11.54 -5.77
N ILE A 315 15.69 -12.01 -5.34
CA ILE A 315 15.43 -12.36 -3.93
C ILE A 315 15.87 -13.79 -3.62
N PHE A 316 15.65 -14.72 -4.55
CA PHE A 316 15.73 -16.16 -4.27
C PHE A 316 16.90 -16.89 -4.94
N LYS A 317 17.68 -16.25 -5.83
CA LYS A 317 18.78 -16.90 -6.58
C LYS A 317 19.80 -17.65 -5.72
N ASN A 318 20.08 -17.17 -4.51
CA ASN A 318 21.08 -17.79 -3.61
C ASN A 318 20.45 -18.61 -2.46
N ARG A 319 19.14 -18.87 -2.50
CA ARG A 319 18.43 -19.49 -1.37
C ARG A 319 18.14 -20.96 -1.60
N LYS A 320 18.03 -21.72 -0.50
CA LYS A 320 17.80 -23.18 -0.49
C LYS A 320 16.31 -23.56 -0.34
N PHE A 321 15.38 -22.75 -0.86
CA PHE A 321 13.95 -23.09 -0.86
C PHE A 321 13.57 -23.90 -2.10
N ALA A 322 14.13 -25.11 -2.23
CA ALA A 322 13.99 -25.91 -3.45
C ALA A 322 12.53 -26.07 -3.94
N PRO A 323 11.54 -26.45 -3.10
CA PRO A 323 10.17 -26.68 -3.58
C PRO A 323 9.48 -25.44 -4.14
N PHE A 324 9.69 -24.28 -3.50
CA PHE A 324 9.10 -23.01 -3.95
C PHE A 324 9.76 -22.51 -5.23
N LEU A 325 11.09 -22.65 -5.35
CA LEU A 325 11.82 -22.29 -6.56
C LEU A 325 11.33 -23.11 -7.75
N THR A 326 11.24 -24.44 -7.61
CA THR A 326 10.69 -25.33 -8.64
C THR A 326 9.29 -24.91 -9.04
N GLN A 327 8.40 -24.64 -8.07
CA GLN A 327 7.05 -24.19 -8.33
C GLN A 327 7.02 -22.89 -9.14
N MET A 328 7.82 -21.89 -8.76
CA MET A 328 7.89 -20.61 -9.46
C MET A 328 8.47 -20.75 -10.86
N ASP A 329 9.53 -21.53 -11.03
CA ASP A 329 10.12 -21.81 -12.34
C ASP A 329 9.10 -22.45 -13.28
N LEU A 330 8.34 -23.43 -12.79
CA LEU A 330 7.28 -24.07 -13.58
C LEU A 330 6.19 -23.08 -14.00
N ILE A 331 5.78 -22.18 -13.11
CA ILE A 331 4.80 -21.14 -13.43
C ILE A 331 5.35 -20.20 -14.51
N PHE A 332 6.56 -19.66 -14.32
CA PHE A 332 7.18 -18.74 -15.28
C PHE A 332 7.43 -19.41 -16.63
N LEU A 333 7.96 -20.63 -16.62
CA LEU A 333 8.21 -21.42 -17.83
C LEU A 333 6.92 -21.63 -18.62
N THR A 334 5.83 -22.02 -17.94
CA THR A 334 4.53 -22.20 -18.58
C THR A 334 4.05 -20.92 -19.25
N ILE A 335 4.17 -19.77 -18.57
CA ILE A 335 3.72 -18.48 -19.12
C ILE A 335 4.59 -18.04 -20.30
N PHE A 336 5.91 -18.19 -20.20
CA PHE A 336 6.83 -17.80 -21.26
C PHE A 336 6.73 -18.71 -22.48
N ALA A 337 6.52 -20.02 -22.29
CA ALA A 337 6.28 -20.98 -23.37
C ALA A 337 5.03 -20.64 -24.17
N ASN A 338 3.94 -20.28 -23.51
CA ASN A 338 2.69 -19.89 -24.17
C ASN A 338 2.82 -18.61 -25.01
N ARG A 339 3.78 -17.71 -24.68
CA ARG A 339 4.11 -16.51 -25.48
C ARG A 339 5.18 -16.78 -26.54
N ASN A 340 5.73 -17.99 -26.60
CA ASN A 340 6.94 -18.33 -27.35
C ASN A 340 8.13 -17.41 -27.01
N ASN A 341 8.26 -16.98 -25.74
CA ASN A 341 9.34 -16.11 -25.30
C ASN A 341 10.56 -16.92 -24.86
N TRP A 342 11.32 -17.41 -25.85
CA TRP A 342 12.48 -18.26 -25.63
C TRP A 342 13.56 -17.62 -24.76
N VAL A 343 13.77 -16.30 -24.88
CA VAL A 343 14.81 -15.59 -24.10
C VAL A 343 14.58 -15.74 -22.60
N TYR A 344 13.34 -15.66 -22.14
CA TYR A 344 13.01 -15.84 -20.72
C TYR A 344 12.84 -17.31 -20.34
N MET A 345 12.33 -18.16 -21.23
CA MET A 345 12.32 -19.61 -21.00
C MET A 345 13.74 -20.13 -20.73
N LYS A 346 14.70 -19.75 -21.58
CA LYS A 346 16.10 -20.11 -21.44
C LYS A 346 16.67 -19.71 -20.08
N LYS A 347 16.39 -18.48 -19.63
CA LYS A 347 16.83 -18.02 -18.30
C LYS A 347 16.27 -18.86 -17.16
N VAL A 348 15.01 -19.27 -17.25
CA VAL A 348 14.39 -20.16 -16.25
C VAL A 348 15.10 -21.52 -16.24
N VAL A 349 15.29 -22.13 -17.42
CA VAL A 349 15.95 -23.43 -17.57
C VAL A 349 17.41 -23.39 -17.11
N ASP A 350 18.18 -22.37 -17.51
CA ASP A 350 19.57 -22.16 -17.08
C ASP A 350 19.67 -22.04 -15.56
N SER A 351 18.74 -21.30 -14.95
CA SER A 351 18.72 -21.09 -13.50
C SER A 351 18.34 -22.38 -12.76
N ALA A 352 17.41 -23.17 -13.28
CA ALA A 352 17.04 -24.47 -12.73
C ALA A 352 18.21 -25.47 -12.84
N LEU A 353 18.88 -25.52 -13.99
CA LEU A 353 20.04 -26.38 -14.21
C LEU A 353 21.21 -26.00 -13.28
N ALA A 354 21.47 -24.71 -13.07
CA ALA A 354 22.48 -24.24 -12.11
C ALA A 354 22.18 -24.70 -10.66
N ARG A 355 20.90 -24.92 -10.33
CA ARG A 355 20.45 -25.48 -9.05
C ARG A 355 20.39 -27.01 -9.03
N GLN A 356 20.72 -27.67 -10.13
CA GLN A 356 20.54 -29.11 -10.33
C GLN A 356 19.08 -29.57 -10.18
N ASP A 357 18.14 -28.67 -10.48
CA ASP A 357 16.72 -29.00 -10.52
C ASP A 357 16.32 -29.33 -11.96
N PHE A 358 16.07 -30.61 -12.21
CA PHE A 358 15.75 -31.12 -13.54
C PHE A 358 14.25 -31.04 -13.86
N VAL A 359 13.37 -30.79 -12.89
CA VAL A 359 11.92 -30.75 -13.10
C VAL A 359 11.51 -29.63 -14.06
N PRO A 360 11.99 -28.38 -13.94
CA PRO A 360 11.69 -27.34 -14.92
C PRO A 360 12.31 -27.61 -16.30
N VAL A 361 13.45 -28.31 -16.35
CA VAL A 361 14.12 -28.67 -17.61
C VAL A 361 13.29 -29.71 -18.38
N GLU A 362 12.74 -30.70 -17.67
CA GLU A 362 11.83 -31.71 -18.22
C GLU A 362 10.51 -31.06 -18.70
N ALA A 363 9.96 -30.12 -17.92
CA ALA A 363 8.80 -29.36 -18.34
C ALA A 363 9.05 -28.56 -19.65
N ALA A 364 10.27 -28.03 -19.84
CA ALA A 364 10.63 -27.32 -21.06
C ALA A 364 10.65 -28.25 -22.29
N LEU A 365 11.10 -29.49 -22.14
CA LEU A 365 11.01 -30.53 -23.18
C LEU A 365 9.55 -30.73 -23.61
N ASN A 366 8.62 -30.85 -22.65
CA ASN A 366 7.20 -31.01 -22.95
C ASN A 366 6.67 -29.82 -23.77
N PHE A 367 6.96 -28.58 -23.37
CA PHE A 367 6.49 -27.40 -24.12
C PHE A 367 7.08 -27.32 -25.53
N LEU A 368 8.38 -27.58 -25.69
CA LEU A 368 9.02 -27.56 -27.02
C LEU A 368 8.46 -28.65 -27.94
N SER A 369 8.14 -29.82 -27.39
CA SER A 369 7.50 -30.89 -28.15
C SER A 369 6.16 -30.46 -28.76
N ILE A 370 5.45 -29.54 -28.10
CA ILE A 370 4.14 -29.04 -28.53
C ILE A 370 4.31 -27.83 -29.47
N SER A 371 4.95 -26.75 -29.00
CA SER A 371 4.95 -25.44 -29.67
C SER A 371 6.33 -24.88 -30.02
N GLY A 372 7.40 -25.65 -29.79
CA GLY A 372 8.77 -25.22 -30.09
C GLY A 372 9.04 -25.00 -31.57
N THR A 373 9.78 -23.95 -31.90
CA THR A 373 10.33 -23.71 -33.24
C THR A 373 11.57 -24.58 -33.49
N PRO A 374 11.93 -24.88 -34.75
CA PRO A 374 13.11 -25.69 -35.06
C PRO A 374 14.39 -25.24 -34.35
N ALA A 375 14.66 -23.92 -34.34
CA ALA A 375 15.87 -23.37 -33.73
C ALA A 375 15.92 -23.57 -32.22
N GLN A 376 14.78 -23.41 -31.55
CA GLN A 376 14.67 -23.65 -30.10
C GLN A 376 14.83 -25.13 -29.76
N CYS A 377 14.24 -26.01 -30.58
CA CYS A 377 14.37 -27.45 -30.43
C CYS A 377 15.82 -27.90 -30.58
N LEU A 378 16.54 -27.40 -31.59
CA LEU A 378 17.95 -27.70 -31.81
C LEU A 378 18.81 -27.23 -30.62
N GLU A 379 18.65 -25.97 -30.22
CA GLU A 379 19.37 -25.43 -29.06
C GLU A 379 19.10 -26.25 -27.79
N PHE A 380 17.86 -26.71 -27.60
CA PHE A 380 17.51 -27.53 -26.43
C PHE A 380 18.16 -28.91 -26.44
N ILE A 381 18.19 -29.55 -27.61
CA ILE A 381 18.84 -30.86 -27.79
C ILE A 381 20.34 -30.74 -27.50
N ASP A 382 20.99 -29.67 -27.96
CA ASP A 382 22.43 -29.52 -27.78
C ASP A 382 22.80 -29.12 -26.35
N ALA A 383 22.04 -28.18 -25.75
CA ALA A 383 22.42 -27.55 -24.49
C ALA A 383 21.79 -28.20 -23.25
N TYR A 384 20.62 -28.83 -23.32
CA TYR A 384 19.86 -29.25 -22.13
C TYR A 384 19.56 -30.75 -22.08
N LEU A 385 19.26 -31.38 -23.22
CA LEU A 385 18.95 -32.82 -23.26
C LEU A 385 20.06 -33.72 -22.68
N PRO A 386 21.37 -33.46 -22.89
CA PRO A 386 22.42 -34.28 -22.29
C PRO A 386 22.38 -34.27 -20.76
N TYR A 387 22.03 -33.12 -20.16
CA TYR A 387 21.92 -32.99 -18.71
C TYR A 387 20.68 -33.71 -18.17
N LEU A 388 19.55 -33.66 -18.88
CA LEU A 388 18.37 -34.43 -18.52
C LEU A 388 18.65 -35.94 -18.49
N ARG A 389 19.38 -36.45 -19.48
CA ARG A 389 19.79 -37.87 -19.55
C ARG A 389 20.67 -38.32 -18.38
N LEU A 390 21.41 -37.39 -17.78
CA LEU A 390 22.24 -37.65 -16.60
C LEU A 390 21.43 -37.63 -15.30
N SER A 391 20.18 -37.13 -15.32
CA SER A 391 19.34 -37.06 -14.13
C SER A 391 18.85 -38.45 -13.73
N PRO A 392 18.98 -38.85 -12.45
CA PRO A 392 18.48 -40.14 -11.96
C PRO A 392 16.94 -40.24 -11.96
N SER A 393 16.23 -39.11 -12.03
CA SER A 393 14.76 -39.05 -12.05
C SER A 393 14.17 -39.06 -13.45
N PHE A 394 14.99 -39.03 -14.50
CA PHE A 394 14.54 -38.93 -15.88
C PHE A 394 14.63 -40.29 -16.59
N HIS A 395 13.49 -40.79 -17.07
CA HIS A 395 13.42 -42.05 -17.81
C HIS A 395 13.08 -41.80 -19.28
N GLU A 396 14.05 -42.00 -20.18
CA GLU A 396 13.87 -41.75 -21.62
C GLU A 396 12.67 -42.49 -22.22
N SER A 397 12.38 -43.69 -21.73
CA SER A 397 11.24 -44.50 -22.19
C SER A 397 9.90 -43.80 -21.98
N GLU A 398 9.78 -42.99 -20.91
CA GLU A 398 8.55 -42.27 -20.57
C GLU A 398 8.37 -40.99 -21.41
N HIS A 399 9.49 -40.42 -21.87
CA HIS A 399 9.51 -39.16 -22.64
C HIS A 399 9.82 -39.35 -24.13
N LYS A 400 9.82 -40.59 -24.61
CA LYS A 400 10.24 -40.92 -25.97
C LYS A 400 9.49 -40.13 -27.04
N SER A 401 8.16 -40.00 -26.91
CA SER A 401 7.35 -39.25 -27.88
C SER A 401 7.69 -37.76 -27.92
N GLN A 402 8.00 -37.15 -26.77
CA GLN A 402 8.42 -35.75 -26.71
C GLN A 402 9.81 -35.55 -27.30
N ILE A 403 10.76 -36.45 -26.99
CA ILE A 403 12.12 -36.42 -27.54
C ILE A 403 12.07 -36.56 -29.07
N ASP A 404 11.32 -37.53 -29.57
CA ASP A 404 11.18 -37.77 -31.02
C ASP A 404 10.55 -36.56 -31.72
N SER A 405 9.53 -35.92 -31.11
CA SER A 405 8.92 -34.70 -31.64
C SER A 405 9.91 -33.53 -31.72
N VAL A 406 10.64 -33.26 -30.63
CA VAL A 406 11.64 -32.18 -30.58
C VAL A 406 12.78 -32.44 -31.56
N THR A 407 13.23 -33.69 -31.67
CA THR A 407 14.29 -34.10 -32.63
C THR A 407 13.84 -33.91 -34.06
N THR A 408 12.62 -34.36 -34.40
CA THR A 408 12.03 -34.20 -35.74
C THR A 408 11.91 -32.71 -36.11
N LYS A 409 11.50 -31.86 -35.17
CA LYS A 409 11.42 -30.41 -35.37
C LYS A 409 12.80 -29.75 -35.50
N ALA A 410 13.82 -30.25 -34.81
CA ALA A 410 15.19 -29.72 -34.95
C ALA A 410 15.80 -30.06 -36.33
N THR A 411 15.47 -31.24 -36.88
CA THR A 411 15.94 -31.68 -38.20
C THR A 411 15.24 -31.03 -39.39
N SER A 412 14.17 -30.25 -39.17
CA SER A 412 13.47 -29.52 -40.23
C SER A 412 14.01 -28.10 -40.47
N LEU A 413 15.09 -27.74 -39.78
CA LEU A 413 15.89 -26.52 -39.96
C LEU A 413 16.94 -26.73 -41.07
#